data_AF-A0AAP0BKD8-F1
#
_entry.id   AF-A0AAP0BKD8-F1
#
_cell.length_a   1.000
_cell.length_b   1.000
_cell.length_c   1.000
_cell.angle_alpha   90.00
_cell.angle_beta   90.00
_cell.angle_gamma   90.00
#
_symmetry.space_group_name_H-M   'P 1'
#
loop_
_entity.id
_entity.type
_entity.pdbx_description
1 polymer ?
#
loop_
_entity_poly.entity_id
_entity_poly.type
_entity_poly.pdbx_seq_one_letter_code
_entity_poly.pdbx_strand_id
1 'polypeptide(L)'
;MQEFQYVLKHREGVENKPTDVLSRRVNILHTISTRVVGFERLAYDYPECLDFGDIYAALSRDPLDLCESYSFSDGYLFMGSRLCVPQSFL
;
A
#
# COMPACT_ATOMS: atom_id res chain seq x y z
N MET A 1 -34.46 -15.29 -3.57
CA MET A 1 -33.84 -13.96 -3.75
C MET A 1 -34.06 -13.21 -2.46
N GLN A 2 -32.98 -12.85 -1.76
CA GLN A 2 -33.05 -12.26 -0.43
C GLN A 2 -32.36 -10.90 -0.53
N GLU A 3 -33.17 -9.83 -0.60
CA GLU A 3 -32.68 -8.45 -0.62
C GLU A 3 -32.25 -8.07 0.80
N PHE A 4 -30.95 -7.87 0.99
CA PHE A 4 -30.40 -7.34 2.23
C PHE A 4 -30.57 -5.82 2.22
N GLN A 5 -31.54 -5.33 2.97
CA GLN A 5 -31.78 -3.90 3.17
C GLN A 5 -30.74 -3.36 4.17
N TYR A 6 -29.65 -2.77 3.67
CA TYR A 6 -28.66 -2.11 4.52
C TYR A 6 -29.20 -0.74 4.95
N VAL A 7 -29.79 -0.68 6.14
CA VAL A 7 -30.15 0.59 6.77
C VAL A 7 -28.87 1.26 7.28
N LEU A 8 -28.30 2.16 6.48
CA LEU A 8 -27.22 3.07 6.89
C LEU A 8 -27.75 4.03 7.95
N LYS A 9 -27.70 3.62 9.22
CA LYS A 9 -27.86 4.54 10.35
C LYS A 9 -26.54 5.29 10.56
N HIS A 10 -26.48 6.52 10.05
CA HIS A 10 -25.42 7.48 10.34
C HIS A 10 -25.39 7.73 11.86
N ARG A 11 -24.32 7.30 12.52
CA ARG A 11 -23.99 7.71 13.90
C ARG A 11 -23.00 8.87 13.79
N GLU A 12 -23.50 10.07 14.02
CA GLU A 12 -22.65 11.25 14.21
C GLU A 12 -21.86 11.10 15.50
N GLY A 13 -20.55 11.26 15.39
CA GLY A 13 -19.61 11.38 16.51
C GLY A 13 -18.98 10.06 16.92
N VAL A 14 -17.79 9.77 16.38
CA VAL A 14 -16.62 9.22 17.10
C VAL A 14 -15.46 9.10 16.08
N GLU A 15 -14.41 9.89 16.33
CA GLU A 15 -13.01 9.78 15.87
C GLU A 15 -12.67 9.55 14.38
N ASN A 16 -12.29 10.65 13.71
CA ASN A 16 -11.31 10.61 12.63
C ASN A 16 -9.88 10.49 13.20
N LYS A 17 -9.29 9.29 13.17
CA LYS A 17 -7.84 8.98 13.34
C LYS A 17 -7.75 7.44 13.44
N PRO A 18 -7.37 6.63 12.43
CA PRO A 18 -6.30 6.78 11.43
C PRO A 18 -6.76 6.38 10.01
N THR A 19 -8.06 6.48 9.71
CA THR A 19 -8.65 5.99 8.47
C THR A 19 -8.26 6.84 7.27
N ASP A 20 -8.11 8.16 7.45
CA ASP A 20 -7.83 9.10 6.35
C ASP A 20 -6.49 8.82 5.65
N VAL A 21 -5.44 8.49 6.40
CA VAL A 21 -4.11 8.20 5.83
C VAL A 21 -4.10 6.89 5.05
N LEU A 22 -4.73 5.83 5.58
CA LEU A 22 -4.86 4.55 4.88
C LEU A 22 -5.76 4.68 3.65
N SER A 23 -6.92 5.31 3.78
CA SER A 23 -7.84 5.56 2.66
C SER A 23 -7.18 6.39 1.56
N ARG A 24 -6.35 7.38 1.91
CA ARG A 24 -5.60 8.16 0.94
C ARG A 24 -4.53 7.33 0.22
N ARG A 25 -3.79 6.46 0.93
CA ARG A 25 -2.80 5.55 0.31
C ARG A 25 -3.46 4.59 -0.69
N VAL A 26 -4.58 3.99 -0.30
CA VAL A 26 -5.36 3.08 -1.16
C VAL A 26 -5.86 3.81 -2.41
N ASN A 27 -6.36 5.04 -2.27
CA ASN A 27 -6.83 5.84 -3.40
C ASN A 27 -5.69 6.20 -4.37
N ILE A 28 -4.50 6.54 -3.85
CA ILE A 28 -3.32 6.85 -4.68
C ILE A 28 -2.89 5.62 -5.48
N LEU A 29 -2.73 4.45 -4.85
CA LEU A 29 -2.35 3.21 -5.53
C LEU A 29 -3.35 2.84 -6.62
N HIS A 30 -4.65 2.89 -6.31
CA HIS A 30 -5.70 2.62 -7.29
C HIS A 30 -5.67 3.60 -8.47
N THR A 31 -5.44 4.90 -8.19
CA THR A 31 -5.34 5.92 -9.23
C THR A 31 -4.11 5.73 -10.11
N ILE A 32 -2.97 5.32 -9.56
CA ILE A 32 -1.74 5.09 -10.34
C ILE A 32 -1.89 3.81 -11.16
N SER A 33 -2.36 2.71 -10.56
CA SER A 33 -2.59 1.43 -11.25
C SER A 33 -3.55 1.57 -12.45
N THR A 34 -4.57 2.43 -12.35
CA THR A 34 -5.51 2.68 -13.45
C THR A 34 -4.98 3.60 -14.56
N ARG A 35 -3.92 4.38 -14.28
CA ARG A 35 -3.38 5.37 -15.22
C ARG A 35 -2.06 4.94 -15.84
N VAL A 36 -1.28 4.11 -15.16
CA VAL A 36 0.06 3.69 -15.57
C VAL A 36 0.00 2.22 -15.95
N VAL A 37 0.07 1.96 -17.26
CA VAL A 37 0.15 0.60 -17.79
C VAL A 37 1.44 -0.06 -17.29
N GLY A 38 1.34 -1.27 -16.74
CA GLY A 38 2.50 -2.01 -16.23
C GLY A 38 2.91 -1.62 -14.82
N PHE A 39 2.13 -0.80 -14.10
CA PHE A 39 2.40 -0.46 -12.70
C PHE A 39 2.39 -1.68 -11.77
N GLU A 40 1.63 -2.72 -12.12
CA GLU A 40 1.65 -4.02 -11.45
C GLU A 40 3.05 -4.65 -11.44
N ARG A 41 3.87 -4.37 -12.47
CA ARG A 41 5.23 -4.91 -12.61
C ARG A 41 6.18 -4.42 -11.52
N LEU A 42 5.91 -3.23 -10.97
CA LEU A 42 6.69 -2.65 -9.88
C LEU A 42 6.79 -3.58 -8.68
N ALA A 43 5.67 -4.22 -8.31
CA ALA A 43 5.64 -5.16 -7.20
C ALA A 43 6.45 -6.44 -7.49
N TYR A 44 6.44 -6.90 -8.75
CA TYR A 44 7.17 -8.08 -9.19
C TYR A 44 8.68 -7.88 -9.25
N ASP A 45 9.13 -6.65 -9.50
CA ASP A 45 10.54 -6.35 -9.68
C ASP A 45 11.27 -6.06 -8.35
N TYR A 46 10.55 -5.84 -7.22
CA TYR A 46 11.19 -5.59 -5.92
C TYR A 46 12.18 -6.67 -5.46
N PRO A 47 11.93 -7.99 -5.59
CA PRO A 47 12.86 -9.02 -5.12
C PRO A 47 14.22 -8.99 -5.82
N GLU A 48 14.25 -8.58 -7.09
CA GLU A 48 15.47 -8.50 -7.91
C GLU A 48 16.05 -7.08 -7.95
N CYS A 49 15.39 -6.12 -7.30
CA CYS A 49 15.80 -4.74 -7.27
C CYS A 49 17.01 -4.55 -6.34
N LEU A 50 18.09 -3.93 -6.86
CA LEU A 50 19.27 -3.60 -6.06
C LEU A 50 18.96 -2.61 -4.93
N ASP A 51 17.98 -1.72 -5.13
CA ASP A 51 17.61 -0.69 -4.15
C ASP A 51 16.73 -1.25 -3.00
N PHE A 52 15.88 -2.23 -3.31
CA PHE A 52 14.79 -2.65 -2.42
C PHE A 52 14.73 -4.17 -2.16
N GLY A 53 15.52 -4.99 -2.84
CA GLY A 53 15.47 -6.46 -2.73
C GLY A 53 15.79 -6.96 -1.32
N ASP A 54 16.83 -6.41 -0.69
CA ASP A 54 17.17 -6.73 0.69
C ASP A 54 16.07 -6.30 1.67
N ILE A 55 15.46 -5.13 1.45
CA ILE A 55 14.36 -4.60 2.27
C ILE A 55 13.12 -5.50 2.10
N TYR A 56 12.80 -5.88 0.87
CA TYR A 56 11.70 -6.77 0.53
C TYR A 56 11.87 -8.13 1.21
N ALA A 57 13.07 -8.71 1.12
CA ALA A 57 13.40 -10.00 1.73
C ALA A 57 13.35 -9.93 3.27
N ALA A 58 13.85 -8.84 3.86
CA ALA A 58 13.85 -8.65 5.30
C ALA A 58 12.43 -8.52 5.85
N LEU A 59 11.61 -7.65 5.25
CA LEU A 59 10.19 -7.47 5.64
C LEU A 59 9.34 -8.73 5.40
N SER A 60 9.70 -9.56 4.41
CA SER A 60 9.02 -10.84 4.15
C SER A 60 9.35 -11.91 5.19
N ARG A 61 10.50 -11.81 5.87
CA ARG A 61 10.96 -12.80 6.86
C ARG A 61 10.62 -12.39 8.29
N ASP A 62 10.93 -11.15 8.65
CA ASP A 62 10.64 -10.59 9.98
C ASP A 62 10.28 -9.10 9.86
N PRO A 63 8.99 -8.77 9.90
CA PRO A 63 8.54 -7.39 9.76
C PRO A 63 9.00 -6.46 10.89
N LEU A 64 9.40 -6.97 12.06
CA LEU A 64 9.51 -6.16 13.29
C LEU A 64 10.78 -5.30 13.35
N ASP A 65 11.90 -5.70 12.74
CA ASP A 65 13.20 -5.00 12.88
C ASP A 65 13.44 -3.86 11.86
N LEU A 66 12.77 -3.86 10.70
CA LEU A 66 12.82 -2.75 9.72
C LEU A 66 11.59 -1.82 9.74
N CYS A 67 10.58 -2.18 10.54
CA CYS A 67 9.22 -1.64 10.51
C CYS A 67 9.11 -0.13 10.75
N GLU A 68 10.07 0.50 11.42
CA GLU A 68 9.96 1.94 11.75
C GLU A 68 9.98 2.82 10.49
N SER A 69 10.63 2.37 9.41
CA SER A 69 10.78 3.17 8.19
C SER A 69 9.99 2.63 7.01
N TYR A 70 9.90 1.30 6.86
CA TYR A 70 9.35 0.65 5.67
C TYR A 70 8.13 -0.21 5.98
N SER A 71 7.17 -0.23 5.07
CA SER A 71 5.91 -0.97 5.20
C SER A 71 5.41 -1.49 3.86
N PHE A 72 4.66 -2.59 3.88
CA PHE A 72 3.94 -3.10 2.70
C PHE A 72 2.48 -2.67 2.70
N SER A 73 1.98 -2.29 1.52
CA SER A 73 0.55 -2.06 1.30
C SER A 73 0.19 -2.51 -0.11
N ASP A 74 -0.76 -3.43 -0.22
CA ASP A 74 -1.28 -3.96 -1.50
C ASP A 74 -0.20 -4.51 -2.44
N GLY A 75 0.86 -5.13 -1.88
CA GLY A 75 2.00 -5.66 -2.64
C GLY A 75 3.09 -4.62 -2.95
N TYR A 76 2.91 -3.36 -2.58
CA TYR A 76 3.86 -2.28 -2.83
C TYR A 76 4.63 -1.85 -1.58
N LEU A 77 5.89 -1.48 -1.76
CA LEU A 77 6.78 -1.02 -0.69
C LEU A 77 6.63 0.50 -0.46
N PHE A 78 6.53 0.90 0.80
CA PHE A 78 6.44 2.30 1.21
C PHE A 78 7.48 2.65 2.26
N MET A 79 8.09 3.84 2.13
CA MET A 79 8.84 4.50 3.19
C MET A 79 7.99 5.61 3.80
N GLY A 80 7.46 5.39 5.01
CA GLY A 80 6.42 6.26 5.56
C GLY A 80 5.19 6.33 4.64
N SER A 81 4.93 7.46 4.01
CA SER A 81 3.83 7.68 3.05
C SER A 81 4.27 7.71 1.57
N ARG A 82 5.55 7.48 1.28
CA ARG A 82 6.13 7.56 -0.06
C ARG A 82 6.25 6.17 -0.67
N LEU A 83 5.80 6.01 -1.91
CA LEU A 83 5.99 4.78 -2.67
C LEU A 83 7.47 4.62 -3.05
N CYS A 84 8.03 3.44 -2.81
CA CYS A 84 9.38 3.09 -3.22
C CYS A 84 9.36 2.66 -4.69
N VAL A 85 10.04 3.41 -5.56
CA VAL A 85 10.13 3.13 -6.99
C VAL A 85 11.60 2.82 -7.32
N PRO A 86 11.94 1.61 -7.82
CA PRO A 86 13.28 1.25 -8.26
C PRO A 86 13.83 2.24 -9.27
N GLN A 87 15.14 2.44 -9.28
CA GLN A 87 15.76 3.28 -10.31
C GLN A 87 15.55 2.71 -11.73
N SER A 88 15.32 1.40 -11.88
CA SER A 88 14.96 0.75 -13.14
C SER A 88 13.58 1.14 -13.69
N PHE A 89 12.72 1.78 -12.89
CA PHE A 89 11.40 2.28 -13.30
C PHE A 89 11.40 3.75 -13.75
N LEU A 90 12.53 4.46 -13.61
CA LEU A 90 12.71 5.86 -14.00
C LEU A 90 13.52 5.96 -15.30
#